data_AF-A0A2A4B145-F1
#
_entry.id   AF-A0A2A4B145-F1
#
_cell.length_a   1.000
_cell.length_b   1.000
_cell.length_c   1.000
_cell.angle_alpha   90.00
_cell.angle_beta   90.00
_cell.angle_gamma   90.00
#
_symmetry.space_group_name_H-M   'P 1'
#
loop_
_entity.id
_entity.type
_entity.pdbx_description
1 polymer ?
#
loop_
_entity_poly.entity_id
_entity_poly.type
_entity_poly.pdbx_seq_one_letter_code
_entity_poly.pdbx_strand_id
1 'polypeptide(L)'
;MPGAPDSFHLMLGGLSRSLGVELILDSSGPALAHCDNLDALLLKPSLSELEALTGRKLADEAAEEAAARGLIARGFARAILVSLGSRGALLVTTNHAIRFPEISVPVRSTVGAGDAILAAVTLALSLGWTWEEAVRLGIAAGAAALAAPGTSLARREDVERLHGAPIAAPLRLLATAAQSPGLNAIEPSREGRPSARRPSASPRSPPQSFRRLQLGQAGLGSPYRPGSRSIRSPRFASSLRPAEGCSARRACRRRRP
;
A
#
# COMPACT_ATOMS: atom_id res chain seq x y z
N MET A 1 -17.02 0.46 6.62
CA MET A 1 -16.81 0.67 8.07
C MET A 1 -18.17 0.59 8.76
N PRO A 2 -18.36 -0.24 9.79
CA PRO A 2 -19.63 -0.32 10.51
C PRO A 2 -20.09 1.08 10.95
N GLY A 3 -21.29 1.48 10.54
CA GLY A 3 -21.89 2.79 10.89
C GLY A 3 -21.42 3.99 10.05
N ALA A 4 -20.48 3.82 9.11
CA ALA A 4 -20.15 4.89 8.17
C ALA A 4 -21.14 4.92 6.99
N PRO A 5 -21.43 6.10 6.41
CA PRO A 5 -22.23 6.20 5.19
C PRO A 5 -21.58 5.45 4.01
N ASP A 6 -22.38 4.96 3.07
CA ASP A 6 -21.87 4.30 1.86
C ASP A 6 -20.97 5.22 1.02
N SER A 7 -21.17 6.53 1.13
CA SER A 7 -20.37 7.57 0.47
C SER A 7 -19.04 7.89 1.17
N PHE A 8 -18.69 7.21 2.26
CA PHE A 8 -17.50 7.53 3.06
C PHE A 8 -16.20 7.59 2.25
N HIS A 9 -15.97 6.60 1.38
CA HIS A 9 -14.78 6.58 0.53
C HIS A 9 -14.77 7.74 -0.48
N LEU A 10 -15.92 8.10 -1.06
CA LEU A 10 -16.01 9.26 -1.96
C LEU A 10 -15.71 10.57 -1.24
N MET A 11 -16.14 10.72 0.01
CA MET A 11 -15.77 11.87 0.84
C MET A 11 -14.26 11.94 1.05
N LEU A 12 -13.59 10.79 1.30
CA LEU A 12 -12.14 10.72 1.39
C LEU A 12 -11.47 11.11 0.06
N GLY A 13 -11.98 10.62 -1.09
CA GLY A 13 -11.46 11.02 -2.40
C GLY A 13 -11.57 12.52 -2.65
N GLY A 14 -12.71 13.12 -2.28
CA GLY A 14 -12.91 14.58 -2.36
C GLY A 14 -11.93 15.36 -1.48
N LEU A 15 -11.71 14.89 -0.24
CA LEU A 15 -10.77 15.51 0.69
C LEU A 15 -9.31 15.35 0.24
N SER A 16 -8.92 14.18 -0.26
CA SER A 16 -7.58 13.94 -0.77
C SER A 16 -7.26 14.87 -1.93
N ARG A 17 -8.20 15.07 -2.85
CA ARG A 17 -8.06 16.03 -3.96
C ARG A 17 -7.94 17.47 -3.48
N SER A 18 -8.76 17.90 -2.52
CA SER A 18 -8.71 19.28 -2.02
C SER A 18 -7.41 19.59 -1.28
N LEU A 19 -6.78 18.58 -0.68
CA LEU A 19 -5.48 18.68 -0.01
C LEU A 19 -4.29 18.43 -0.94
N GLY A 20 -4.51 17.99 -2.19
CA GLY A 20 -3.45 17.63 -3.12
C GLY A 20 -2.63 16.41 -2.68
N VAL A 21 -3.24 15.49 -1.95
CA VAL A 21 -2.60 14.23 -1.50
C VAL A 21 -3.15 13.04 -2.27
N GLU A 22 -2.30 12.04 -2.49
CA GLU A 22 -2.69 10.81 -3.16
C GLU A 22 -3.42 9.87 -2.19
N LEU A 23 -4.51 9.26 -2.65
CA LEU A 23 -5.31 8.30 -1.89
C LEU A 23 -4.94 6.87 -2.29
N ILE A 24 -4.58 6.03 -1.31
CA ILE A 24 -4.45 4.59 -1.49
C ILE A 24 -5.57 3.92 -0.70
N LEU A 25 -6.30 3.01 -1.33
CA LEU A 25 -7.47 2.37 -0.74
C LEU A 25 -7.29 0.85 -0.66
N ASP A 26 -7.46 0.32 0.55
CA ASP A 26 -7.64 -1.08 0.84
C ASP A 26 -8.89 -1.22 1.71
N SER A 27 -9.93 -1.78 1.14
CA SER A 27 -11.27 -1.83 1.74
C SER A 27 -12.00 -3.01 1.11
N SER A 28 -13.15 -3.35 1.68
CA SER A 28 -13.90 -4.53 1.26
C SER A 28 -15.41 -4.30 1.38
N GLY A 29 -16.16 -5.17 0.72
CA GLY A 29 -17.61 -5.23 0.83
C GLY A 29 -18.38 -4.09 0.14
N PRO A 30 -19.65 -3.87 0.53
CA PRO A 30 -20.57 -2.96 -0.17
C PRO A 30 -20.09 -1.51 -0.29
N ALA A 31 -19.22 -1.08 0.63
CA ALA A 31 -18.71 0.28 0.65
C ALA A 31 -17.79 0.60 -0.55
N LEU A 32 -17.26 -0.42 -1.24
CA LEU A 32 -16.53 -0.24 -2.49
C LEU A 32 -17.46 -0.19 -3.72
N ALA A 33 -18.69 -0.69 -3.64
CA ALA A 33 -19.62 -0.69 -4.78
C ALA A 33 -20.01 0.72 -5.26
N HIS A 34 -19.89 1.71 -4.38
CA HIS A 34 -20.26 3.11 -4.61
C HIS A 34 -19.06 4.04 -4.86
N CYS A 35 -17.91 3.50 -5.28
CA CYS A 35 -16.66 4.27 -5.45
C CYS A 35 -16.40 4.76 -6.89
N ASP A 36 -17.44 4.90 -7.72
CA ASP A 36 -17.29 5.51 -9.04
C ASP A 36 -16.73 6.95 -8.91
N ASN A 37 -15.76 7.31 -9.74
CA ASN A 37 -15.05 8.60 -9.71
C ASN A 37 -14.30 8.92 -8.40
N LEU A 38 -13.94 7.90 -7.62
CA LEU A 38 -13.09 8.07 -6.43
C LEU A 38 -11.74 8.71 -6.76
N ASP A 39 -11.12 8.35 -7.89
CA ASP A 39 -9.77 8.75 -8.34
C ASP A 39 -8.69 8.49 -7.29
N ALA A 40 -8.68 7.29 -6.69
CA ALA A 40 -7.56 6.86 -5.86
C ALA A 40 -6.29 6.66 -6.72
N LEU A 41 -5.11 6.86 -6.14
CA LEU A 41 -3.85 6.46 -6.76
C LEU A 41 -3.82 4.94 -7.00
N LEU A 42 -4.17 4.18 -5.96
CA LEU A 42 -4.10 2.73 -5.93
C LEU A 42 -5.28 2.14 -5.18
N LEU A 43 -5.92 1.13 -5.76
CA LEU A 43 -6.85 0.23 -5.07
C LEU A 43 -6.23 -1.17 -5.00
N LYS A 44 -6.24 -1.82 -3.83
CA LYS A 44 -5.67 -3.17 -3.67
C LYS A 44 -6.71 -4.23 -3.26
N PRO A 45 -7.55 -4.74 -4.17
CA PRO A 45 -8.45 -5.85 -3.84
C PRO A 45 -7.70 -7.20 -3.85
N SER A 46 -8.21 -8.18 -3.11
CA SER A 46 -8.00 -9.60 -3.40
C SER A 46 -8.82 -10.06 -4.60
N LEU A 47 -8.52 -11.23 -5.16
CA LEU A 47 -9.35 -11.82 -6.23
C LEU A 47 -10.81 -11.95 -5.81
N SER A 48 -11.08 -12.43 -4.59
CA SER A 48 -12.45 -12.57 -4.07
C SER A 48 -13.18 -11.24 -3.96
N GLU A 49 -12.48 -10.17 -3.58
CA GLU A 49 -13.06 -8.83 -3.51
C GLU A 49 -13.30 -8.27 -4.91
N LEU A 50 -12.42 -8.51 -5.87
CA LEU A 50 -12.62 -8.12 -7.26
C LEU A 50 -13.83 -8.83 -7.89
N GLU A 51 -14.00 -10.13 -7.63
CA GLU A 51 -15.19 -10.89 -8.02
C GLU A 51 -16.46 -10.32 -7.40
N ALA A 52 -16.43 -10.02 -6.10
CA ALA A 52 -17.56 -9.41 -5.41
C ALA A 52 -17.94 -8.05 -5.98
N LEU A 53 -16.95 -7.21 -6.32
CA LEU A 53 -17.16 -5.88 -6.90
C LEU A 53 -17.72 -5.91 -8.32
N THR A 54 -17.31 -6.91 -9.10
CA THR A 54 -17.78 -7.08 -10.46
C THR A 54 -19.05 -7.93 -10.58
N GLY A 55 -19.50 -8.53 -9.47
CA GLY A 55 -20.69 -9.37 -9.43
C GLY A 55 -20.58 -10.66 -10.24
N ARG A 56 -19.37 -11.11 -10.58
CA ARG A 56 -19.13 -12.28 -11.42
C ARG A 56 -17.86 -13.03 -11.04
N LYS A 57 -17.82 -14.32 -11.36
CA LYS A 57 -16.59 -15.12 -11.27
C LYS A 57 -15.62 -14.75 -12.38
N LEU A 58 -14.33 -14.76 -12.06
CA LEU A 58 -13.24 -14.44 -12.99
C LEU A 58 -12.45 -15.73 -13.24
N ALA A 59 -12.79 -16.41 -14.33
CA ALA A 59 -12.33 -17.78 -14.59
C ALA A 59 -10.88 -17.88 -15.05
N ASP A 60 -10.33 -16.80 -15.61
CA ASP A 60 -9.01 -16.80 -16.22
C ASP A 60 -8.30 -15.43 -16.08
N GLU A 61 -7.05 -15.41 -16.53
CA GLU A 61 -6.19 -14.25 -16.44
C GLU A 61 -6.69 -13.02 -17.23
N ALA A 62 -7.40 -13.25 -18.34
CA ALA A 62 -7.94 -12.19 -19.17
C ALA A 62 -9.17 -11.55 -18.50
N ALA A 63 -10.02 -12.36 -17.86
CA ALA A 63 -11.17 -11.89 -17.09
C ALA A 63 -10.74 -11.03 -15.89
N GLU A 64 -9.67 -11.43 -15.18
CA GLU A 64 -9.06 -10.67 -14.08
C GLU A 64 -8.60 -9.28 -14.53
N GLU A 65 -7.85 -9.22 -15.63
CA GLU A 65 -7.38 -7.96 -16.20
C GLU A 65 -8.55 -7.08 -16.65
N ALA A 66 -9.51 -7.66 -17.38
CA ALA A 66 -10.67 -6.92 -17.89
C ALA A 66 -11.52 -6.35 -16.75
N ALA A 67 -11.68 -7.09 -15.65
CA ALA A 67 -12.36 -6.63 -14.44
C ALA A 67 -11.67 -5.41 -13.83
N ALA A 68 -10.35 -5.50 -13.62
CA ALA A 68 -9.58 -4.38 -13.07
C ALA A 68 -9.60 -3.16 -14.01
N ARG A 69 -9.43 -3.35 -15.33
CA ARG A 69 -9.55 -2.27 -16.32
C ARG A 69 -10.92 -1.60 -16.29
N GLY A 70 -11.99 -2.38 -16.12
CA GLY A 70 -13.36 -1.84 -16.00
C GLY A 70 -13.51 -0.90 -14.81
N LEU A 71 -12.93 -1.24 -13.65
CA LEU A 71 -12.94 -0.37 -12.47
C LEU A 71 -12.11 0.91 -12.68
N ILE A 72 -10.97 0.82 -13.35
CA ILE A 72 -10.16 2.01 -13.74
C ILE A 72 -10.96 2.92 -14.66
N ALA A 73 -11.65 2.37 -15.66
CA ALA A 73 -12.48 3.14 -16.60
C ALA A 73 -13.65 3.85 -15.91
N ARG A 74 -14.16 3.28 -14.81
CA ARG A 74 -15.18 3.88 -13.92
C ARG A 74 -14.61 4.92 -12.93
N GLY A 75 -13.31 5.16 -12.96
CA GLY A 75 -12.65 6.16 -12.11
C GLY A 75 -12.45 5.71 -10.67
N PHE A 76 -12.41 4.40 -10.37
CA PHE A 76 -12.11 3.93 -9.01
C PHE A 76 -10.70 4.30 -8.58
N ALA A 77 -9.72 4.01 -9.44
CA ALA A 77 -8.32 4.27 -9.19
C ALA A 77 -7.52 4.38 -10.48
N ARG A 78 -6.33 5.00 -10.41
CA ARG A 78 -5.37 5.10 -11.52
C ARG A 78 -4.60 3.79 -11.73
N ALA A 79 -4.41 3.03 -10.66
CA ALA A 79 -3.85 1.68 -10.67
C ALA A 79 -4.65 0.74 -9.75
N ILE A 80 -4.73 -0.53 -10.12
CA ILE A 80 -5.33 -1.59 -9.30
C ILE A 80 -4.30 -2.71 -9.12
N LEU A 81 -4.01 -3.05 -7.87
CA LEU A 81 -3.12 -4.16 -7.51
C LEU A 81 -3.95 -5.31 -6.93
N VAL A 82 -4.19 -6.33 -7.74
CA VAL A 82 -4.94 -7.51 -7.32
C VAL A 82 -3.99 -8.53 -6.71
N SER A 83 -4.21 -8.91 -5.44
CA SER A 83 -3.48 -10.04 -4.85
C SER A 83 -4.13 -11.36 -5.25
N LEU A 84 -3.35 -12.28 -5.84
CA LEU A 84 -3.81 -13.54 -6.42
C LEU A 84 -3.41 -14.78 -5.60
N GLY A 85 -3.00 -14.59 -4.34
CA GLY A 85 -2.53 -15.66 -3.47
C GLY A 85 -1.31 -16.35 -4.06
N SER A 86 -1.38 -17.66 -4.28
CA SER A 86 -0.26 -18.44 -4.82
C SER A 86 0.11 -18.11 -6.27
N ARG A 87 -0.72 -17.36 -6.98
CA ARG A 87 -0.42 -16.86 -8.33
C ARG A 87 0.30 -15.50 -8.31
N GLY A 88 0.66 -15.01 -7.13
CA GLY A 88 1.35 -13.73 -6.95
C GLY A 88 0.40 -12.54 -7.01
N ALA A 89 0.67 -11.58 -7.90
CA ALA A 89 -0.11 -10.35 -8.00
C ALA A 89 -0.27 -9.86 -9.45
N LEU A 90 -1.36 -9.15 -9.71
CA LEU A 90 -1.64 -8.47 -10.97
C LEU A 90 -1.74 -6.98 -10.73
N LEU A 91 -0.85 -6.20 -11.34
CA LEU A 91 -0.96 -4.74 -11.40
C LEU A 91 -1.61 -4.35 -12.73
N VAL A 92 -2.67 -3.56 -12.69
CA VAL A 92 -3.30 -2.99 -13.87
C VAL A 92 -3.31 -1.46 -13.76
N THR A 93 -2.89 -0.80 -14.84
CA THR A 93 -3.03 0.64 -15.06
C THR A 93 -3.82 0.87 -16.35
N THR A 94 -4.11 2.14 -16.66
CA THR A 94 -4.70 2.52 -17.96
C THR A 94 -3.89 2.00 -19.15
N ASN A 95 -2.56 1.92 -19.02
CA ASN A 95 -1.65 1.67 -20.16
C ASN A 95 -1.11 0.24 -20.22
N HIS A 96 -1.00 -0.45 -19.08
CA HIS A 96 -0.36 -1.76 -19.01
C HIS A 96 -0.93 -2.62 -17.90
N ALA A 97 -0.84 -3.94 -18.07
CA ALA A 97 -1.03 -4.92 -17.03
C ALA A 97 0.26 -5.69 -16.81
N ILE A 98 0.61 -6.01 -15.56
CA ILE A 98 1.83 -6.73 -15.22
C ILE A 98 1.49 -7.81 -14.20
N ARG A 99 1.80 -9.06 -14.53
CA ARG A 99 1.72 -10.19 -13.60
C ARG A 99 3.06 -10.40 -12.94
N PHE A 100 3.03 -10.53 -11.63
CA PHE A 100 4.19 -10.79 -10.82
C PHE A 100 4.03 -12.17 -10.16
N PRO A 101 5.02 -13.05 -10.29
CA PRO A 101 4.99 -14.33 -9.60
C PRO A 101 5.06 -14.11 -8.08
N GLU A 102 4.57 -15.09 -7.33
CA GLU A 102 4.78 -15.14 -5.90
C GLU A 102 6.26 -15.38 -5.53
N ILE A 103 6.59 -15.12 -4.27
CA ILE A 103 7.81 -15.62 -3.65
C ILE A 103 7.43 -16.77 -2.73
N SER A 104 7.76 -18.00 -3.14
CA SER A 104 7.41 -19.20 -2.39
C SER A 104 8.13 -19.23 -1.04
N VAL A 105 7.35 -19.28 0.04
CA VAL A 105 7.82 -19.34 1.43
C VAL A 105 6.94 -20.30 2.23
N PRO A 106 7.47 -20.91 3.31
CA PRO A 106 6.63 -21.66 4.24
C PRO A 106 5.58 -20.75 4.89
N VAL A 107 4.30 -20.96 4.56
CA VAL A 107 3.19 -20.16 5.10
C VAL A 107 2.94 -20.56 6.55
N ARG A 108 3.11 -19.62 7.48
CA ARG A 108 2.78 -19.76 8.90
C ARG A 108 1.49 -19.04 9.27
N SER A 109 1.21 -17.91 8.62
CA SER A 109 0.00 -17.11 8.84
C SER A 109 -0.30 -16.31 7.58
N THR A 110 -1.57 -16.14 7.22
CA THR A 110 -1.99 -15.25 6.11
C THR A 110 -2.36 -13.85 6.59
N VAL A 111 -2.44 -13.65 7.91
CA VAL A 111 -2.84 -12.38 8.51
C VAL A 111 -1.77 -11.32 8.25
N GLY A 112 -2.20 -10.14 7.78
CA GLY A 112 -1.31 -9.00 7.55
C GLY A 112 -0.46 -9.07 6.27
N ALA A 113 -0.55 -10.13 5.47
CA ALA A 113 0.18 -10.22 4.21
C ALA A 113 -0.28 -9.13 3.21
N GLY A 114 -1.58 -8.88 3.12
CA GLY A 114 -2.15 -7.80 2.30
C GLY A 114 -1.69 -6.41 2.75
N ASP A 115 -1.72 -6.16 4.06
CA ASP A 115 -1.25 -4.90 4.65
C ASP A 115 0.25 -4.69 4.41
N ALA A 116 1.06 -5.75 4.53
CA ALA A 116 2.50 -5.70 4.26
C ALA A 116 2.80 -5.36 2.80
N ILE A 117 2.05 -5.96 1.85
CA ILE A 117 2.13 -5.61 0.43
C ILE A 117 1.82 -4.12 0.24
N LEU A 118 0.68 -3.67 0.76
CA LEU A 118 0.21 -2.29 0.58
C LEU A 118 1.19 -1.28 1.19
N ALA A 119 1.67 -1.54 2.41
CA ALA A 119 2.61 -0.69 3.11
C ALA A 119 3.93 -0.53 2.33
N ALA A 120 4.47 -1.64 1.80
CA ALA A 120 5.73 -1.59 1.09
C ALA A 120 5.60 -0.95 -0.30
N VAL A 121 4.49 -1.20 -1.02
CA VAL A 121 4.16 -0.50 -2.27
C VAL A 121 4.03 1.00 -2.02
N THR A 122 3.27 1.39 -0.98
CA THR A 122 3.08 2.80 -0.61
C THR A 122 4.41 3.48 -0.31
N LEU A 123 5.27 2.82 0.48
CA LEU A 123 6.61 3.31 0.79
C LEU A 123 7.44 3.51 -0.48
N ALA A 124 7.54 2.51 -1.36
CA ALA A 124 8.32 2.59 -2.58
C ALA A 124 7.83 3.71 -3.53
N LEU A 125 6.51 3.85 -3.70
CA LEU A 125 5.92 4.93 -4.50
C LEU A 125 6.21 6.30 -3.89
N SER A 126 6.15 6.44 -2.57
CA SER A 126 6.50 7.70 -1.89
C SER A 126 7.97 8.10 -2.07
N LEU A 127 8.83 7.12 -2.35
CA LEU A 127 10.26 7.31 -2.66
C LEU A 127 10.52 7.51 -4.17
N GLY A 128 9.48 7.57 -5.00
CA GLY A 128 9.58 7.79 -6.44
C GLY A 128 10.00 6.56 -7.25
N TRP A 129 9.87 5.36 -6.69
CA TRP A 129 10.13 4.12 -7.43
C TRP A 129 9.07 3.90 -8.49
N THR A 130 9.41 3.10 -9.51
CA THR A 130 8.44 2.66 -10.50
C THR A 130 7.43 1.70 -9.88
N TRP A 131 6.27 1.59 -10.51
CA TRP A 131 5.24 0.60 -10.13
C TRP A 131 5.78 -0.83 -10.05
N GLU A 132 6.64 -1.22 -10.99
CA GLU A 132 7.20 -2.57 -11.03
C GLU A 132 8.11 -2.84 -9.82
N GLU A 133 9.00 -1.90 -9.49
CA GLU A 133 9.87 -1.99 -8.32
C GLU A 133 9.06 -1.99 -7.02
N ALA A 134 8.05 -1.13 -6.94
CA ALA A 134 7.16 -1.04 -5.78
C ALA A 134 6.38 -2.34 -5.54
N VAL A 135 5.81 -2.94 -6.58
CA VAL A 135 5.07 -4.22 -6.45
C VAL A 135 6.01 -5.37 -6.11
N ARG A 136 7.23 -5.42 -6.65
CA ARG A 136 8.23 -6.43 -6.24
C ARG A 136 8.61 -6.31 -4.76
N LEU A 137 8.76 -5.09 -4.25
CA LEU A 137 8.94 -4.87 -2.81
C LEU A 137 7.72 -5.30 -2.01
N GLY A 138 6.52 -4.99 -2.51
CA GLY A 138 5.24 -5.46 -1.96
C GLY A 138 5.19 -6.97 -1.80
N ILE A 139 5.50 -7.72 -2.85
CA ILE A 139 5.47 -9.20 -2.84
C ILE A 139 6.49 -9.76 -1.85
N ALA A 140 7.70 -9.18 -1.78
CA ALA A 140 8.69 -9.55 -0.77
C ALA A 140 8.19 -9.29 0.66
N ALA A 141 7.50 -8.17 0.89
CA ALA A 141 6.90 -7.85 2.18
C ALA A 141 5.75 -8.79 2.55
N GLY A 142 4.89 -9.10 1.59
CA GLY A 142 3.81 -10.09 1.76
C GLY A 142 4.36 -11.47 2.09
N ALA A 143 5.38 -11.94 1.36
CA ALA A 143 6.04 -13.21 1.63
C ALA A 143 6.73 -13.24 3.00
N ALA A 144 7.39 -12.15 3.42
CA ALA A 144 7.96 -12.04 4.76
C ALA A 144 6.89 -12.14 5.86
N ALA A 145 5.73 -11.49 5.66
CA ALA A 145 4.59 -11.59 6.57
C ALA A 145 4.03 -13.01 6.63
N LEU A 146 3.90 -13.68 5.47
CA LEU A 146 3.44 -15.08 5.38
C LEU A 146 4.33 -16.04 6.18
N ALA A 147 5.64 -15.81 6.16
CA ALA A 147 6.63 -16.62 6.88
C ALA A 147 6.74 -16.29 8.38
N ALA A 148 6.13 -15.19 8.84
CA ALA A 148 6.16 -14.76 10.23
C ALA A 148 5.13 -15.53 11.09
N PRO A 149 5.45 -15.86 12.35
CA PRO A 149 4.51 -16.55 13.22
C PRO A 149 3.38 -15.62 13.70
N GLY A 150 2.12 -16.09 13.63
CA GLY A 150 0.96 -15.41 14.18
C GLY A 150 0.63 -14.09 13.47
N THR A 151 0.53 -13.00 14.24
CA THR A 151 0.28 -11.63 13.75
C THR A 151 1.55 -10.77 13.75
N SER A 152 2.72 -11.40 13.80
CA SER A 152 4.00 -10.69 13.79
C SER A 152 4.16 -9.92 12.49
N LEU A 153 4.66 -8.68 12.58
CA LEU A 153 4.96 -7.86 11.41
C LEU A 153 6.11 -8.45 10.60
N ALA A 154 6.11 -8.18 9.29
CA ALA A 154 7.24 -8.46 8.42
C ALA A 154 8.49 -7.73 8.94
N ARG A 155 9.58 -8.49 9.15
CA ARG A 155 10.87 -7.92 9.55
C ARG A 155 11.59 -7.37 8.33
N ARG A 156 12.21 -6.20 8.48
CA ARG A 156 12.96 -5.51 7.41
C ARG A 156 13.96 -6.45 6.75
N GLU A 157 14.72 -7.19 7.55
CA GLU A 157 15.79 -8.07 7.08
C GLU A 157 15.23 -9.20 6.19
N ASP A 158 14.04 -9.71 6.52
CA ASP A 158 13.36 -10.73 5.73
C ASP A 158 12.84 -10.15 4.40
N VAL A 159 12.26 -8.95 4.43
CA VAL A 159 11.80 -8.27 3.21
C VAL A 159 12.98 -8.00 2.27
N GLU A 160 14.08 -7.46 2.78
CA GLU A 160 15.27 -7.13 1.98
C GLU A 160 15.90 -8.40 1.38
N ARG A 161 15.99 -9.48 2.17
CA ARG A 161 16.48 -10.78 1.69
C ARG A 161 15.59 -11.36 0.58
N LEU A 162 14.28 -11.32 0.73
CA LEU A 162 13.34 -11.85 -0.27
C LEU A 162 13.28 -10.96 -1.52
N HIS A 163 13.40 -9.64 -1.38
CA HIS A 163 13.42 -8.70 -2.50
C HIS A 163 14.70 -8.87 -3.36
N GLY A 164 15.84 -9.17 -2.73
CA GLY A 164 17.10 -9.45 -3.42
C GLY A 164 17.20 -10.85 -4.03
N ALA A 165 16.25 -11.74 -3.76
CA ALA A 165 16.27 -13.09 -4.29
C ALA A 165 15.85 -13.11 -5.78
N PRO A 166 16.44 -13.99 -6.60
CA PRO A 166 16.01 -14.16 -7.99
C PRO A 166 14.58 -14.70 -8.04
N ILE A 167 13.67 -13.91 -8.61
CA ILE A 167 12.29 -14.32 -8.90
C ILE A 167 12.09 -14.36 -10.42
N ALA A 168 11.13 -15.17 -10.88
CA ALA A 168 10.77 -15.17 -12.28
C ALA A 168 10.39 -13.74 -12.74
N ALA A 169 10.74 -13.42 -13.99
CA ALA A 169 10.48 -12.09 -14.52
C ALA A 169 8.96 -11.84 -14.59
N PRO A 170 8.49 -10.63 -14.27
CA PRO A 170 7.10 -10.28 -14.40
C PRO A 170 6.70 -10.30 -15.86
N LEU A 171 5.50 -10.79 -16.13
CA LEU A 171 4.94 -10.84 -17.46
C LEU A 171 4.16 -9.55 -17.72
N ARG A 172 4.62 -8.75 -18.69
CA ARG A 172 3.91 -7.54 -19.12
C ARG A 172 2.91 -7.88 -20.22
N LEU A 173 1.64 -7.53 -19.99
CA LEU A 173 0.64 -7.42 -21.04
C LEU A 173 0.51 -5.95 -21.44
N LEU A 174 0.82 -5.65 -22.70
CA LEU A 174 0.50 -4.34 -23.28
C LEU A 174 -1.01 -4.28 -23.48
N ALA A 175 -1.62 -3.12 -23.18
CA ALA A 175 -3.02 -2.91 -23.50
C ALA A 175 -3.25 -3.16 -25.00
N THR A 176 -4.01 -4.20 -25.35
CA THR A 176 -4.57 -4.29 -26.69
C THR A 176 -5.57 -3.16 -26.83
N ALA A 177 -5.46 -2.38 -27.92
CA ALA A 177 -6.45 -1.37 -28.24
C ALA A 177 -7.82 -2.06 -28.27
N ALA A 178 -8.71 -1.70 -27.35
CA ALA A 178 -10.07 -2.20 -27.35
C ALA A 178 -10.69 -1.91 -28.73
N GLN A 179 -11.07 -2.95 -29.46
CA GLN A 179 -11.88 -2.79 -30.66
C GLN A 179 -13.19 -2.15 -30.22
N SER A 180 -13.39 -0.89 -30.63
CA SER A 180 -14.63 -0.18 -30.38
C SER A 180 -15.77 -0.92 -31.09
N PRO A 181 -16.95 -1.11 -30.47
CA PRO A 181 -18.12 -1.54 -31.22
C PRO A 181 -18.40 -0.50 -32.30
N GLY A 182 -18.50 -0.97 -33.55
CA GLY A 182 -18.65 -0.12 -34.73
C GLY A 182 -19.86 0.80 -34.62
N LEU A 183 -19.60 2.08 -34.37
CA LEU A 183 -20.55 3.16 -34.64
C LEU A 183 -20.45 3.48 -36.13
N ASN A 184 -21.52 3.17 -36.86
CA ASN A 184 -21.72 3.62 -38.23
C ASN A 184 -21.61 5.16 -38.26
N ALA A 185 -20.57 5.64 -38.95
CA ALA A 185 -20.37 7.05 -39.20
C ALA A 185 -21.35 7.52 -40.30
N ILE A 186 -22.22 8.45 -39.94
CA ILE A 186 -22.79 9.42 -40.89
C ILE A 186 -21.82 10.60 -40.86
N GLU A 187 -21.13 10.86 -41.98
CA GLU A 187 -20.26 12.03 -42.13
C GLU A 187 -21.07 13.33 -42.12
N PRO A 188 -20.48 14.42 -41.58
CA PRO A 188 -20.52 15.66 -42.33
C PRO A 188 -19.13 16.29 -42.49
N SER A 189 -18.86 16.62 -43.75
CA SER A 189 -18.16 17.77 -44.33
C SER A 189 -17.13 18.54 -43.50
N ARG A 190 -15.94 18.59 -44.09
CA ARG A 190 -14.74 19.39 -43.81
C ARG A 190 -15.01 20.89 -43.62
N GLU A 191 -14.27 21.51 -42.69
CA GLU A 191 -13.47 22.73 -42.95
C GLU A 191 -12.60 23.15 -41.75
N GLY A 192 -11.38 23.63 -42.03
CA GLY A 192 -10.68 24.64 -41.22
C GLY A 192 -9.72 24.20 -40.11
N ARG A 193 -8.42 24.07 -40.43
CA ARG A 193 -7.28 24.15 -39.47
C ARG A 193 -6.97 25.64 -39.17
N PRO A 194 -6.35 26.01 -38.02
CA PRO A 194 -4.89 25.93 -37.93
C PRO A 194 -4.26 25.55 -36.56
N SER A 195 -3.01 25.12 -36.75
CA SER A 195 -1.94 24.69 -35.84
C SER A 195 -1.67 25.56 -34.60
N ALA A 196 -1.45 24.92 -33.45
CA ALA A 196 -0.72 25.47 -32.32
C ALA A 196 0.34 24.48 -31.81
N ARG A 197 1.56 25.01 -31.61
CA ARG A 197 2.82 24.34 -31.32
C ARG A 197 2.82 23.60 -29.97
N ARG A 198 3.44 22.41 -29.93
CA ARG A 198 3.83 21.70 -28.71
C ARG A 198 5.24 22.11 -28.27
N PRO A 199 5.50 22.37 -26.98
CA PRO A 199 6.86 22.34 -26.46
C PRO A 199 7.27 20.90 -26.11
N SER A 200 8.47 20.53 -26.55
CA SER A 200 9.18 19.29 -26.26
C SER A 200 9.68 19.26 -24.81
N ALA A 201 9.28 18.26 -24.03
CA ALA A 201 9.86 17.96 -22.73
C ALA A 201 10.70 16.68 -22.84
N SER A 202 12.02 16.82 -22.67
CA SER A 202 12.99 15.72 -22.65
C SER A 202 12.93 14.99 -21.29
N PRO A 203 12.91 13.64 -21.22
CA PRO A 203 12.93 12.93 -19.95
C PRO A 203 14.30 13.09 -19.27
N ARG A 204 14.28 13.61 -18.04
CA ARG A 204 15.44 13.64 -17.13
C ARG A 204 15.70 12.22 -16.60
N SER A 205 16.96 11.83 -16.52
CA SER A 205 17.40 10.55 -15.94
C SER A 205 17.01 10.46 -14.45
N PRO A 206 16.56 9.29 -13.96
CA PRO A 206 16.22 9.12 -12.54
C PRO A 206 17.47 9.13 -11.64
N PRO A 207 17.37 9.64 -10.40
CA PRO A 207 18.49 9.76 -9.49
C PRO A 207 18.97 8.41 -8.94
N GLN A 208 20.29 8.22 -8.91
CA GLN A 208 20.98 7.10 -8.31
C GLN A 208 20.91 7.18 -6.77
N SER A 209 19.84 6.69 -6.15
CA SER A 209 19.78 6.64 -4.68
C SER A 209 19.20 5.34 -4.16
N PHE A 210 19.92 4.24 -4.45
CA PHE A 210 19.86 3.02 -3.63
C PHE A 210 21.25 2.57 -3.11
N ARG A 211 22.35 3.16 -3.60
CA ARG A 211 23.71 2.79 -3.16
C ARG A 211 24.12 3.33 -1.79
N ARG A 212 23.36 4.25 -1.19
CA ARG A 212 23.76 4.92 0.07
C ARG A 212 23.30 4.20 1.34
N LEU A 213 22.47 3.16 1.24
CA LEU A 213 22.07 2.33 2.38
C LEU A 213 22.94 1.06 2.54
N GLN A 214 23.79 0.74 1.55
CA GLN A 214 24.71 -0.42 1.61
C GLN A 214 26.17 -0.07 1.97
N LEU A 215 26.54 1.21 2.10
CA LEU A 215 27.90 1.64 2.47
C LEU A 215 28.02 2.16 3.92
N GLY A 216 27.14 1.69 4.82
CA GLY A 216 27.19 1.98 6.27
C GLY A 216 27.85 0.90 7.13
N GLN A 217 28.46 -0.13 6.53
CA GLN A 217 29.12 -1.23 7.23
C GLN A 217 30.56 -1.42 6.70
N ALA A 218 31.37 -0.38 6.86
CA ALA A 218 32.82 -0.51 6.91
C ALA A 218 33.28 0.48 7.98
N GLY A 219 33.80 -0.05 9.09
CA GLY A 219 34.01 0.70 10.32
C GLY A 219 34.97 1.88 10.21
N LEU A 220 34.72 2.88 11.05
CA LEU A 220 35.69 3.56 11.92
C LEU A 220 34.98 4.73 12.65
N GLY A 221 34.98 4.71 13.99
CA GLY A 221 34.92 5.90 14.85
C GLY A 221 33.59 6.65 15.00
N SER A 222 32.86 6.34 16.08
CA SER A 222 31.97 7.30 16.75
C SER A 222 32.83 8.43 17.37
N PRO A 223 32.39 9.71 17.30
CA PRO A 223 31.63 10.22 18.44
C PRO A 223 30.50 11.18 18.02
N TYR A 224 29.25 10.72 18.09
CA TYR A 224 28.11 11.64 18.15
C TYR A 224 27.92 12.11 19.61
N ARG A 225 28.23 13.38 19.88
CA ARG A 225 27.89 14.08 21.14
C ARG A 225 26.50 14.69 21.01
N PRO A 226 25.55 14.43 21.93
CA PRO A 226 24.29 15.17 21.94
C PRO A 226 24.51 16.58 22.52
N GLY A 227 24.20 17.59 21.72
CA GLY A 227 24.15 18.99 22.14
C GLY A 227 22.96 19.25 23.06
N SER A 228 23.25 19.81 24.22
CA SER A 228 22.30 20.30 25.21
C SER A 228 21.52 21.50 24.67
N ARG A 229 20.19 21.38 24.57
CA ARG A 229 19.29 22.54 24.68
C ARG A 229 18.16 22.24 25.65
N SER A 230 18.14 23.09 26.68
CA SER A 230 17.24 23.13 27.82
C SER A 230 15.79 23.29 27.38
N ILE A 231 14.94 22.34 27.77
CA ILE A 231 13.50 22.56 27.94
C ILE A 231 13.26 22.59 29.45
N ARG A 232 12.87 23.76 29.96
CA ARG A 232 12.54 23.99 31.36
C ARG A 232 11.24 23.28 31.71
N SER A 233 11.28 22.36 32.65
CA SER A 233 10.11 21.89 33.39
C SER A 233 9.83 22.82 34.59
N PRO A 234 8.57 23.12 34.93
CA PRO A 234 8.25 23.84 36.16
C PRO A 234 8.39 22.93 37.38
N ARG A 235 8.95 23.51 38.43
CA ARG A 235 9.36 22.89 39.70
C ARG A 235 8.15 22.42 40.52
N PHE A 236 8.19 21.17 40.97
CA PHE A 236 7.44 20.71 42.14
C PHE A 236 8.12 21.28 43.40
N ALA A 237 7.35 21.99 44.22
CA ALA A 237 7.79 22.47 45.53
C ALA A 237 7.34 21.48 46.62
N SER A 238 8.32 21.09 47.43
CA SER A 238 8.20 20.31 48.66
C SER A 238 7.67 21.13 49.82
N SER A 239 6.77 20.57 50.63
CA SER A 239 6.59 20.98 52.03
C SER A 239 6.36 19.76 52.92
N LEU A 240 7.35 19.46 53.76
CA LEU A 240 7.27 18.55 54.89
C LEU A 240 6.58 19.23 56.08
N ARG A 241 5.77 18.49 56.84
CA ARG A 241 5.90 18.35 58.31
C ARG A 241 5.06 17.15 58.82
N PRO A 242 5.46 16.52 59.96
CA PRO A 242 4.91 15.26 60.46
C PRO A 242 3.99 15.42 61.68
N ALA A 243 3.19 14.40 62.00
CA ALA A 243 2.62 14.18 63.35
C ALA A 243 2.35 12.68 63.59
N GLU A 244 2.99 12.14 64.64
CA GLU A 244 2.45 11.27 65.73
C GLU A 244 1.34 10.26 65.35
N GLY A 245 1.43 8.94 65.54
CA GLY A 245 2.00 8.16 66.64
C GLY A 245 0.89 7.67 67.58
N CYS A 246 0.36 6.44 67.44
CA CYS A 246 -0.15 5.66 68.57
C CYS A 246 -0.38 4.17 68.23
N SER A 247 -0.16 3.34 69.24
CA SER A 247 -0.03 1.88 69.24
C SER A 247 -1.35 1.10 69.17
N ALA A 248 -1.30 -0.15 68.70
CA ALA A 248 -1.88 -1.30 69.42
C ALA A 248 -1.45 -2.65 68.78
N ARG A 249 -1.38 -3.68 69.62
CA ARG A 249 -0.67 -4.94 69.43
C ARG A 249 -1.62 -6.11 69.13
N ARG A 250 -0.97 -7.25 68.81
CA ARG A 250 -1.38 -8.68 68.98
C ARG A 250 -2.33 -9.22 67.90
N ALA A 251 -1.85 -10.10 67.01
CA ALA A 251 -1.59 -11.54 67.20
C ALA A 251 -2.88 -12.38 67.25
N CYS A 252 -3.08 -13.26 66.25
CA CYS A 252 -3.21 -14.69 66.52
C CYS A 252 -3.13 -15.54 65.25
N ARG A 253 -2.82 -16.80 65.50
CA ARG A 253 -2.31 -17.84 64.61
C ARG A 253 -3.43 -18.64 63.89
N ARG A 254 -3.03 -19.21 62.74
CA ARG A 254 -3.21 -20.61 62.30
C ARG A 254 -4.61 -21.19 61.95
N ARG A 255 -4.54 -21.88 60.79
CA ARG A 255 -5.10 -23.20 60.40
C ARG A 255 -6.55 -23.26 59.86
N ARG A 256 -6.62 -23.63 58.56
CA ARG A 256 -7.33 -24.75 57.89
C ARG A 256 -8.70 -25.20 58.44
N PRO A 257 -9.63 -25.66 57.57
CA PRO A 257 -9.50 -26.95 56.88
C PRO A 257 -8.92 -26.86 55.46
#